data_AF-C6PZE6-F1
#
_entry.id   AF-C6PZE6-F1
#
_cell.length_a   1.000
_cell.length_b   1.000
_cell.length_c   1.000
_cell.angle_alpha   90.00
_cell.angle_beta   90.00
_cell.angle_gamma   90.00
#
_symmetry.space_group_name_H-M   'P 1'
#
loop_
_entity.id
_entity.type
_entity.pdbx_description
1 polymer ?
#
loop_
_entity_poly.entity_id
_entity_poly.type
_entity_poly.pdbx_seq_one_letter_code
_entity_poly.pdbx_strand_id
1 'polypeptide(L)'
;MCEKLELILDTIKSRCQTYKLNRLSEEEMMNFISNKFPGLSEIELKSVVAFSDGIPGRAEKFIDDSSLREIRDTIINVLRTVSTSNLEEILSNENFFVKYKNEWQEVLTCMLSYIRDVLIYKETSNRDLIINIDKVNDIKDIAEMFSFNKLNGIINIIKETRIKMEKNVNSTLVFDSMLLKMQEV
;
A
#
# COMPACT_ATOMS: atom_id res chain seq x y z
N MET A 1 -18.88 -4.15 -12.17
CA MET A 1 -18.63 -3.10 -11.15
C MET A 1 -17.69 -2.09 -11.78
N CYS A 2 -17.94 -0.79 -11.66
CA CYS A 2 -17.14 0.25 -12.33
C CYS A 2 -16.59 1.23 -11.30
N GLU A 3 -15.29 1.50 -11.33
CA GLU A 3 -14.65 2.45 -10.41
C GLU A 3 -14.86 3.92 -10.82
N LYS A 4 -14.92 4.20 -12.13
CA LYS A 4 -15.07 5.56 -12.68
C LYS A 4 -16.16 5.60 -13.73
N LEU A 5 -17.34 6.07 -13.35
CA LEU A 5 -18.51 6.16 -14.24
C LEU A 5 -18.25 6.99 -15.50
N GLU A 6 -17.36 7.98 -15.42
CA GLU A 6 -16.98 8.86 -16.53
C GLU A 6 -16.30 8.12 -17.69
N LEU A 7 -15.66 6.98 -17.41
CA LEU A 7 -15.02 6.15 -18.43
C LEU A 7 -16.02 5.26 -19.20
N ILE A 8 -17.28 5.19 -18.74
CA ILE A 8 -18.34 4.43 -19.41
C ILE A 8 -19.05 5.30 -20.45
N LEU A 9 -19.29 4.71 -21.62
CA LEU A 9 -20.06 5.31 -22.72
C LEU A 9 -21.48 5.73 -22.30
N ASP A 10 -21.92 6.88 -22.76
CA ASP A 10 -23.24 7.45 -22.43
C ASP A 10 -24.40 6.52 -22.82
N THR A 11 -24.26 5.77 -23.92
CA THR A 11 -25.28 4.83 -24.41
C THR A 11 -25.47 3.60 -23.52
N ILE A 12 -24.45 3.25 -22.72
CA ILE A 12 -24.54 2.21 -21.68
C ILE A 12 -25.15 2.82 -20.43
N LYS A 13 -24.69 4.01 -20.02
CA LYS A 13 -25.22 4.72 -18.84
C LYS A 13 -26.73 4.94 -18.92
N SER A 14 -27.29 5.26 -20.09
CA SER A 14 -28.73 5.47 -20.27
C SER A 14 -29.60 4.21 -20.12
N ARG A 15 -29.01 3.02 -20.17
CA ARG A 15 -29.70 1.73 -20.07
C ARG A 15 -29.45 1.01 -18.75
N CYS A 16 -28.68 1.61 -17.83
CA CYS A 16 -28.30 0.99 -16.55
C CYS A 16 -28.72 1.87 -15.37
N GLN A 17 -29.16 1.22 -14.29
CA GLN A 17 -29.36 1.90 -13.00
C GLN A 17 -28.02 2.04 -12.28
N THR A 18 -27.72 3.23 -11.77
CA THR A 18 -26.52 3.46 -10.97
C THR A 18 -26.83 3.28 -9.49
N TYR A 19 -26.16 2.31 -8.86
CA TYR A 19 -26.12 2.15 -7.40
C TYR A 19 -24.71 2.50 -6.91
N LYS A 20 -24.60 3.51 -6.04
CA LYS A 20 -23.31 3.91 -5.46
C LYS A 20 -23.07 3.08 -4.20
N LEU A 21 -22.00 2.30 -4.21
CA LEU A 21 -21.52 1.60 -3.03
C LEU A 21 -20.56 2.54 -2.29
N ASN A 22 -21.07 3.21 -1.25
CA ASN A 22 -20.27 4.11 -0.44
C ASN A 22 -19.38 3.31 0.52
N ARG A 23 -18.26 3.91 0.91
CA ARG A 23 -17.41 3.41 2.00
C ARG A 23 -18.18 3.49 3.32
N LEU A 24 -17.93 2.55 4.21
CA LEU A 24 -18.39 2.63 5.58
C LEU A 24 -17.69 3.77 6.31
N SER A 25 -18.41 4.44 7.21
CA SER A 25 -17.81 5.30 8.21
C SER A 25 -16.91 4.50 9.16
N GLU A 26 -16.04 5.19 9.89
CA GLU A 26 -15.15 4.55 10.86
C GLU A 26 -15.92 3.77 11.94
N GLU A 27 -17.04 4.32 12.42
CA GLU A 27 -17.91 3.68 13.41
C GLU A 27 -18.58 2.42 12.84
N GLU A 28 -19.16 2.50 11.64
CA GLU A 28 -19.74 1.34 10.96
C GLU A 28 -18.69 0.25 10.72
N MET A 29 -17.46 0.64 10.40
CA MET A 29 -16.37 -0.28 10.14
C MET A 29 -15.85 -0.95 11.42
N MET A 30 -15.72 -0.20 12.51
CA MET A 30 -15.41 -0.74 13.84
C MET A 30 -16.46 -1.76 14.28
N ASN A 31 -17.74 -1.43 14.11
CA ASN A 31 -18.85 -2.35 14.41
C ASN A 31 -18.81 -3.60 13.54
N PHE A 32 -18.54 -3.45 12.24
CA PHE A 32 -18.40 -4.57 11.31
C PHE A 32 -17.29 -5.53 11.75
N ILE A 33 -16.09 -5.01 12.01
CA ILE A 33 -14.92 -5.83 12.37
C ILE A 33 -15.13 -6.49 13.74
N SER A 34 -15.58 -5.74 14.74
CA SER A 34 -15.75 -6.27 16.11
C SER A 34 -16.77 -7.42 16.18
N ASN A 35 -17.83 -7.35 15.36
CA ASN A 35 -18.84 -8.40 15.30
C ASN A 35 -18.35 -9.64 14.54
N LYS A 36 -17.58 -9.46 13.47
CA LYS A 36 -17.14 -10.56 12.60
C LYS A 36 -15.86 -11.25 13.09
N PHE A 37 -14.95 -10.49 13.70
CA PHE A 37 -13.63 -10.94 14.13
C PHE A 37 -13.40 -10.62 15.62
N PRO A 38 -14.07 -11.36 16.53
CA PRO A 38 -13.87 -11.16 17.96
C PRO A 38 -12.44 -11.55 18.36
N GLY A 39 -11.80 -10.72 19.19
CA GLY A 39 -10.48 -11.03 19.78
C GLY A 39 -9.30 -10.25 19.22
N LEU A 40 -9.49 -9.34 18.26
CA LEU A 40 -8.45 -8.39 17.87
C LEU A 40 -8.11 -7.45 19.02
N SER A 41 -6.81 -7.20 19.22
CA SER A 41 -6.36 -6.15 20.13
C SER A 41 -6.74 -4.76 19.62
N GLU A 42 -6.73 -3.75 20.50
CA GLU A 42 -7.08 -2.38 20.11
C GLU A 42 -6.16 -1.83 19.00
N ILE A 43 -4.88 -2.20 19.02
CA ILE A 43 -3.90 -1.80 18.01
C ILE A 43 -4.21 -2.48 16.67
N GLU A 44 -4.48 -3.78 16.68
CA GLU A 44 -4.85 -4.51 15.45
C GLU A 44 -6.15 -3.97 14.87
N LEU A 45 -7.17 -3.71 15.70
CA LEU A 45 -8.43 -3.12 15.27
C LEU A 45 -8.21 -1.77 14.59
N LYS A 46 -7.43 -0.87 15.20
CA LYS A 46 -7.08 0.43 14.62
C LYS A 46 -6.35 0.27 13.27
N SER A 47 -5.36 -0.62 13.20
CA SER A 47 -4.66 -0.93 11.94
C SER A 47 -5.58 -1.46 10.86
N VAL A 48 -6.49 -2.39 11.18
CA VAL A 48 -7.44 -2.96 10.22
C VAL A 48 -8.41 -1.89 9.74
N VAL A 49 -9.01 -1.10 10.64
CA VAL A 49 -9.93 -0.02 10.31
C VAL A 49 -9.25 0.98 9.38
N ALA A 50 -8.07 1.47 9.74
CA ALA A 50 -7.33 2.44 8.94
C ALA A 50 -6.93 1.88 7.57
N PHE A 51 -6.42 0.63 7.52
CA PHE A 51 -6.04 -0.01 6.26
C PHE A 51 -7.24 -0.23 5.34
N SER A 52 -8.39 -0.61 5.91
CA SER A 52 -9.57 -0.98 5.15
C SER A 52 -10.13 0.15 4.29
N ASP A 53 -9.88 1.40 4.68
CA ASP A 53 -10.40 2.59 4.01
C ASP A 53 -11.94 2.53 3.85
N GLY A 54 -12.62 1.99 4.87
CA GLY A 54 -14.08 1.81 4.88
C GLY A 54 -14.61 0.72 3.92
N ILE A 55 -13.74 -0.18 3.44
CA ILE A 55 -14.12 -1.32 2.58
C ILE A 55 -14.03 -2.62 3.40
N PRO A 56 -15.16 -3.25 3.76
CA PRO A 56 -15.22 -4.51 4.51
C PRO A 56 -14.26 -5.59 4.00
N GLY A 57 -14.27 -5.87 2.68
CA GLY A 57 -13.42 -6.91 2.10
C GLY A 57 -11.91 -6.65 2.26
N ARG A 58 -11.48 -5.39 2.38
CA ARG A 58 -10.07 -5.06 2.66
C ARG A 58 -9.70 -5.35 4.11
N ALA A 59 -10.61 -5.15 5.06
CA ALA A 59 -10.40 -5.55 6.44
C ALA A 59 -10.30 -7.06 6.58
N GLU A 60 -11.21 -7.80 5.93
CA GLU A 60 -11.16 -9.27 5.92
C GLU A 60 -9.84 -9.76 5.35
N LYS A 61 -9.42 -9.20 4.21
CA LYS A 61 -8.12 -9.51 3.61
C LYS A 61 -6.97 -9.20 4.58
N PHE A 62 -7.01 -8.08 5.29
CA PHE A 62 -5.96 -7.76 6.26
C PHE A 62 -5.84 -8.79 7.39
N ILE A 63 -6.97 -9.32 7.85
CA ILE A 63 -7.02 -10.25 8.99
C ILE A 63 -6.65 -11.66 8.56
N ASP A 64 -7.21 -12.14 7.44
CA ASP A 64 -7.16 -13.56 7.05
C ASP A 64 -6.08 -13.87 6.02
N ASP A 65 -5.56 -12.86 5.29
CA ASP A 65 -4.62 -13.07 4.19
C ASP A 65 -3.15 -13.00 4.64
N SER A 66 -2.53 -14.17 4.77
CA SER A 66 -1.11 -14.28 5.06
C SER A 66 -0.22 -13.69 3.97
N SER A 67 -0.69 -13.64 2.71
CA SER A 67 0.04 -13.04 1.60
C SER A 67 0.20 -11.54 1.83
N LEU A 68 -0.87 -10.86 2.23
CA LEU A 68 -0.86 -9.43 2.51
C LEU A 68 0.04 -9.10 3.70
N ARG A 69 0.04 -9.93 4.74
CA ARG A 69 0.95 -9.77 5.88
C ARG A 69 2.41 -9.86 5.45
N GLU A 70 2.75 -10.85 4.64
CA GLU A 70 4.12 -11.01 4.11
C GLU A 70 4.52 -9.85 3.18
N ILE A 71 3.61 -9.35 2.34
CA ILE A 71 3.83 -8.14 1.54
C ILE A 71 4.14 -6.95 2.47
N ARG A 72 3.28 -6.69 3.46
CA ARG A 72 3.45 -5.57 4.41
C ARG A 72 4.79 -5.63 5.13
N ASP A 73 5.23 -6.80 5.56
CA ASP A 73 6.50 -6.99 6.27
C ASP A 73 7.69 -6.83 5.32
N THR A 74 7.62 -7.41 4.13
CA THR A 74 8.73 -7.39 3.18
C THR A 74 8.96 -5.99 2.60
N ILE A 75 7.90 -5.21 2.38
CA ILE A 75 8.05 -3.84 1.86
C ILE A 75 8.82 -2.93 2.82
N ILE A 76 8.70 -3.11 4.13
CA ILE A 76 9.53 -2.36 5.10
C ILE A 76 11.01 -2.66 4.87
N ASN A 77 11.35 -3.93 4.68
CA ASN A 77 12.72 -4.35 4.41
C ASN A 77 13.22 -3.78 3.08
N VAL A 78 12.39 -3.82 2.02
CA VAL A 78 12.74 -3.21 0.73
C VAL A 78 13.05 -1.72 0.88
N LEU A 79 12.23 -0.97 1.62
CA LEU A 79 12.48 0.45 1.86
C LEU A 79 13.79 0.68 2.64
N ARG A 80 14.10 -0.18 3.62
CA ARG A 80 15.39 -0.14 4.33
C ARG A 80 16.57 -0.43 3.38
N THR A 81 16.51 -1.46 2.53
CA THR A 81 17.60 -1.81 1.61
C THR A 81 17.82 -0.76 0.51
N VAL A 82 16.75 -0.09 0.06
CA VAL A 82 16.87 1.03 -0.89
C VAL A 82 17.70 2.18 -0.28
N SER A 83 17.67 2.35 1.04
CA SER A 83 18.43 3.41 1.73
C SER A 83 19.94 3.12 1.86
N THR A 84 20.34 1.84 1.87
CA THR A 84 21.75 1.44 2.09
C THR A 84 22.58 1.48 0.80
N SER A 85 21.95 1.64 -0.36
CA SER A 85 22.59 1.63 -1.68
C SER A 85 23.41 0.37 -1.99
N ASN A 86 23.16 -0.75 -1.31
CA ASN A 86 23.81 -2.03 -1.58
C ASN A 86 23.02 -2.81 -2.64
N LEU A 87 23.59 -2.97 -3.84
CA LEU A 87 22.94 -3.66 -4.95
C LEU A 87 22.64 -5.13 -4.62
N GLU A 88 23.53 -5.82 -3.91
CA GLU A 88 23.32 -7.24 -3.55
C GLU A 88 22.12 -7.42 -2.62
N GLU A 89 21.95 -6.50 -1.65
CA GLU A 89 20.79 -6.49 -0.76
C GLU A 89 19.48 -6.20 -1.52
N ILE A 90 19.52 -5.30 -2.51
CA ILE A 90 18.34 -4.99 -3.32
C ILE A 90 17.93 -6.21 -4.17
N LEU A 91 18.91 -6.86 -4.83
CA LEU A 91 18.68 -8.05 -5.65
C LEU A 91 18.18 -9.23 -4.81
N SER A 92 18.48 -9.28 -3.51
CA SER A 92 17.92 -10.30 -2.61
C SER A 92 16.39 -10.26 -2.52
N ASN A 93 15.77 -9.13 -2.89
CA ASN A 93 14.31 -8.97 -2.93
C ASN A 93 13.67 -9.46 -4.25
N GLU A 94 14.43 -9.88 -5.27
CA GLU A 94 13.87 -10.33 -6.56
C GLU A 94 12.83 -11.43 -6.39
N ASN A 95 13.12 -12.42 -5.53
CA ASN A 95 12.21 -13.54 -5.26
C ASN A 95 10.85 -13.07 -4.75
N PHE A 96 10.82 -11.99 -3.95
CA PHE A 96 9.58 -11.39 -3.46
C PHE A 96 8.75 -10.82 -4.62
N PHE A 97 9.36 -10.03 -5.51
CA PHE A 97 8.66 -9.44 -6.65
C PHE A 97 8.21 -10.48 -7.68
N VAL A 98 8.96 -11.58 -7.84
CA VAL A 98 8.55 -12.72 -8.65
C VAL A 98 7.33 -13.43 -8.04
N LYS A 99 7.36 -13.67 -6.72
CA LYS A 99 6.27 -14.32 -5.97
C LYS A 99 4.97 -13.52 -6.07
N TYR A 100 5.04 -12.21 -5.86
CA TYR A 100 3.87 -11.32 -5.81
C TYR A 100 3.60 -10.55 -7.10
N LYS A 101 4.12 -11.02 -8.24
CA LYS A 101 3.94 -10.36 -9.55
C LYS A 101 2.47 -10.15 -9.95
N ASN A 102 1.60 -11.07 -9.55
CA ASN A 102 0.16 -11.01 -9.84
C ASN A 102 -0.61 -10.12 -8.86
N GLU A 103 0.02 -9.76 -7.74
CA GLU A 103 -0.52 -8.91 -6.67
C GLU A 103 0.19 -7.55 -6.66
N TRP A 104 0.70 -7.11 -7.83
CA TRP A 104 1.50 -5.91 -7.94
C TRP A 104 0.77 -4.66 -7.43
N GLN A 105 -0.56 -4.61 -7.55
CA GLN A 105 -1.37 -3.51 -7.01
C GLN A 105 -1.21 -3.40 -5.49
N GLU A 106 -1.21 -4.54 -4.78
CA GLU A 106 -1.07 -4.57 -3.32
C GLU A 106 0.34 -4.17 -2.90
N VAL A 107 1.35 -4.65 -3.64
CA VAL A 107 2.75 -4.26 -3.43
C VAL A 107 2.93 -2.75 -3.54
N LEU A 108 2.48 -2.14 -4.64
CA LEU A 108 2.62 -0.69 -4.84
C LEU A 108 1.75 0.12 -3.87
N THR A 109 0.56 -0.38 -3.52
CA THR A 109 -0.32 0.28 -2.55
C THR A 109 0.31 0.28 -1.15
N CYS A 110 0.89 -0.84 -0.73
CA CYS A 110 1.61 -0.93 0.55
C CYS A 110 2.83 -0.01 0.57
N MET A 111 3.64 0.02 -0.50
CA MET A 111 4.77 0.95 -0.62
C MET A 111 4.33 2.41 -0.44
N LEU A 112 3.29 2.85 -1.17
CA LEU A 112 2.79 4.22 -1.07
C LEU A 112 2.20 4.53 0.31
N SER A 113 1.52 3.55 0.93
CA SER A 113 0.96 3.70 2.28
C SER A 113 2.05 3.96 3.31
N TYR A 114 3.15 3.21 3.26
CA TYR A 114 4.29 3.47 4.16
C TYR A 114 5.00 4.78 3.85
N ILE A 115 5.23 5.12 2.57
CA ILE A 115 5.87 6.38 2.21
C ILE A 115 5.02 7.58 2.69
N ARG A 116 3.68 7.49 2.61
CA ARG A 116 2.76 8.49 3.17
C ARG A 116 2.99 8.65 4.67
N ASP A 117 2.96 7.56 5.42
CA ASP A 117 3.11 7.62 6.88
C ASP A 117 4.50 8.11 7.29
N VAL A 118 5.55 7.73 6.54
CA VAL A 118 6.90 8.26 6.71
C VAL A 118 6.93 9.78 6.51
N LEU A 119 6.31 10.29 5.43
CA LEU A 119 6.22 11.74 5.17
C LEU A 119 5.46 12.47 6.28
N ILE A 120 4.30 11.95 6.68
CA ILE A 120 3.47 12.54 7.75
C ILE A 120 4.22 12.57 9.06
N TYR A 121 4.84 11.46 9.44
CA TYR A 121 5.60 11.38 10.68
C TYR A 121 6.82 12.31 10.65
N LYS A 122 7.55 12.35 9.54
CA LYS A 122 8.72 13.23 9.38
C LYS A 122 8.36 14.71 9.52
N GLU A 123 7.19 15.12 9.04
CA GLU A 123 6.72 16.51 9.13
C GLU A 123 6.12 16.84 10.51
N THR A 124 5.33 15.94 11.08
CA THR A 124 4.48 16.26 12.24
C THR A 124 4.96 15.66 13.56
N SER A 125 5.80 14.62 13.52
CA SER A 125 6.13 13.74 14.64
C SER A 125 4.91 13.14 15.37
N ASN A 126 3.72 13.21 14.77
CA ASN A 126 2.47 12.77 15.37
C ASN A 126 2.15 11.33 14.94
N ARG A 127 2.08 10.43 15.92
CA ARG A 127 1.75 9.01 15.69
C ARG A 127 0.28 8.78 15.37
N ASP A 128 -0.61 9.68 15.82
CA ASP A 128 -2.06 9.51 15.65
C ASP A 128 -2.51 9.70 14.20
N LEU A 129 -1.64 10.26 13.35
CA LEU A 129 -1.89 10.45 11.92
C LEU A 129 -1.39 9.29 11.03
N ILE A 130 -0.74 8.29 11.64
CA ILE A 130 -0.16 7.13 10.95
C ILE A 130 -1.25 6.08 10.74
N ILE A 131 -1.41 5.63 9.48
CA ILE A 131 -2.37 4.58 9.13
C ILE A 131 -1.85 3.21 9.59
N ASN A 132 -0.57 2.92 9.34
CA ASN A 132 0.03 1.62 9.64
C ASN A 132 0.63 1.63 11.06
N ILE A 133 -0.23 1.83 12.07
CA ILE A 133 0.20 2.02 13.46
C ILE A 133 0.94 0.80 14.02
N ASP A 134 0.61 -0.41 13.53
CA ASP A 134 1.33 -1.67 13.83
C ASP A 134 2.80 -1.64 13.40
N LYS A 135 3.18 -0.74 12.49
CA LYS A 135 4.54 -0.56 11.95
C LYS A 135 5.15 0.79 12.30
N VAL A 136 4.62 1.47 13.32
CA VAL A 136 5.05 2.84 13.67
C VAL A 136 6.54 2.98 13.96
N ASN A 137 7.16 1.96 14.56
CA ASN A 137 8.60 2.00 14.86
C ASN A 137 9.44 1.87 13.58
N ASP A 138 9.05 1.00 12.65
CA ASP A 138 9.71 0.91 11.34
C ASP A 138 9.56 2.19 10.54
N ILE A 139 8.38 2.81 10.58
CA ILE A 139 8.10 4.10 9.92
C ILE A 139 8.99 5.21 10.48
N LYS A 140 9.21 5.23 11.80
CA LYS A 140 10.12 6.18 12.46
C LYS A 140 11.55 6.02 11.95
N ASP A 141 12.06 4.78 11.94
CA ASP A 141 13.42 4.51 11.46
C ASP A 141 13.59 4.95 9.99
N ILE A 142 12.63 4.60 9.13
CA ILE A 142 12.67 4.95 7.71
C ILE A 142 12.60 6.48 7.53
N ALA A 143 11.84 7.19 8.37
CA ALA A 143 11.76 8.64 8.34
C ALA A 143 13.10 9.33 8.62
N GLU A 144 14.01 8.69 9.34
CA GLU A 144 15.37 9.19 9.57
C GLU A 144 16.30 8.90 8.38
N MET A 145 16.07 7.80 7.67
CA MET A 145 16.90 7.35 6.52
C MET A 145 16.72 8.19 5.25
N PHE A 146 15.51 8.71 5.00
CA PHE A 146 15.19 9.40 3.74
C PHE A 146 14.96 10.90 3.92
N SER A 147 15.42 11.70 2.94
CA SER A 147 15.03 13.11 2.81
C SER A 147 13.66 13.24 2.14
N PHE A 148 12.98 14.38 2.31
CA PHE A 148 11.72 14.67 1.61
C PHE A 148 11.85 14.57 0.09
N ASN A 149 12.97 15.03 -0.48
CA ASN A 149 13.23 14.94 -1.92
C ASN A 149 13.34 13.48 -2.38
N LYS A 150 14.03 12.63 -1.61
CA LYS A 150 14.12 11.20 -1.92
C LYS A 150 12.76 10.51 -1.87
N LEU A 151 11.97 10.76 -0.82
CA LEU A 151 10.61 10.21 -0.70
C LEU A 151 9.72 10.62 -1.87
N ASN A 152 9.78 11.88 -2.30
CA ASN A 152 9.06 12.36 -3.48
C ASN A 152 9.53 11.68 -4.79
N GLY A 153 10.83 11.45 -4.94
CA GLY A 153 11.37 10.69 -6.07
C GLY A 153 10.86 9.25 -6.10
N ILE A 154 10.86 8.57 -4.96
CA ILE A 154 10.30 7.21 -4.83
C ILE A 154 8.81 7.17 -5.19
N ILE A 155 8.02 8.16 -4.76
CA ILE A 155 6.59 8.27 -5.15
C ILE A 155 6.44 8.36 -6.67
N ASN A 156 7.26 9.17 -7.34
CA ASN A 156 7.18 9.33 -8.79
C ASN A 156 7.56 8.04 -9.52
N ILE A 157 8.58 7.34 -9.04
CA ILE A 157 8.99 6.03 -9.56
C ILE A 157 7.84 5.02 -9.43
N ILE A 158 7.18 4.95 -8.27
CA ILE A 158 6.03 4.05 -8.08
C ILE A 158 4.88 4.40 -9.04
N LYS A 159 4.59 5.68 -9.26
CA LYS A 159 3.58 6.13 -10.23
C LYS A 159 3.90 5.69 -11.65
N GLU A 160 5.16 5.84 -12.09
CA GLU A 160 5.61 5.36 -13.41
C GLU A 160 5.49 3.84 -13.52
N THR A 161 5.90 3.10 -12.49
CA THR A 161 5.79 1.65 -12.42
C THR A 161 4.33 1.21 -12.55
N ARG A 162 3.41 1.84 -11.83
CA ARG A 162 1.98 1.56 -11.93
C ARG A 162 1.47 1.71 -13.37
N ILE A 163 1.81 2.81 -14.06
CA ILE A 163 1.40 3.06 -15.44
C ILE A 163 1.93 1.95 -16.38
N LYS A 164 3.15 1.45 -16.15
CA LYS A 164 3.72 0.33 -16.94
C LYS A 164 2.99 -0.98 -16.65
N MET A 165 2.68 -1.27 -15.38
CA MET A 165 1.94 -2.48 -14.98
C MET A 165 0.53 -2.51 -15.59
N GLU A 166 -0.18 -1.38 -15.59
CA GLU A 166 -1.51 -1.23 -16.19
C GLU A 166 -1.51 -1.47 -17.72
N LYS A 167 -0.35 -1.33 -18.37
CA LYS A 167 -0.14 -1.65 -19.80
C LYS A 167 0.25 -3.10 -20.05
N ASN A 168 0.13 -3.99 -19.06
CA ASN A 168 0.46 -5.42 -19.12
C ASN A 168 1.93 -5.70 -19.53
N VAL A 169 2.86 -4.81 -19.16
CA VAL A 169 4.30 -5.08 -19.29
C VAL A 169 4.70 -6.16 -18.27
N ASN A 170 5.75 -6.95 -18.56
CA ASN A 170 6.25 -7.98 -17.66
C ASN A 170 6.58 -7.40 -16.27
N SER A 171 5.83 -7.83 -15.25
CA SER A 171 5.89 -7.25 -13.91
C SER A 171 7.25 -7.41 -13.23
N THR A 172 7.94 -8.53 -13.43
CA THR A 172 9.28 -8.77 -12.84
C THR A 172 10.27 -7.73 -13.36
N LEU A 173 10.38 -7.57 -14.68
CA LEU A 173 11.28 -6.58 -15.28
C LEU A 173 10.94 -5.14 -14.87
N VAL A 174 9.64 -4.84 -14.72
CA VAL A 174 9.20 -3.51 -14.26
C VAL A 174 9.60 -3.28 -12.81
N PHE A 175 9.49 -4.28 -11.94
CA PHE A 175 9.95 -4.19 -10.55
C PHE A 175 11.47 -4.06 -10.43
N ASP A 176 12.25 -4.81 -11.21
CA ASP A 176 13.71 -4.68 -11.21
C ASP A 176 14.12 -3.26 -11.61
N SER A 177 13.52 -2.74 -12.68
CA SER A 177 13.72 -1.35 -13.12
C SER A 177 13.29 -0.34 -12.05
N MET A 178 12.23 -0.63 -11.29
CA MET A 178 11.74 0.23 -10.22
C MET A 178 12.76 0.31 -9.07
N LEU A 179 13.27 -0.82 -8.61
CA LEU A 179 14.23 -0.90 -7.50
C LEU A 179 15.54 -0.18 -7.85
N LEU A 180 16.07 -0.40 -9.05
CA LEU A 180 17.27 0.28 -9.53
C LEU A 180 17.09 1.80 -9.54
N LYS A 181 15.97 2.28 -10.09
CA LYS A 181 15.64 3.72 -10.07
C LYS A 181 15.52 4.29 -8.66
N MET A 182 14.95 3.53 -7.72
CA MET A 182 14.78 3.99 -6.33
C MET A 182 16.11 4.18 -5.61
N GLN A 183 17.12 3.36 -5.94
CA GLN A 183 18.47 3.47 -5.40
C GLN A 183 19.19 4.73 -5.87
N GLU A 184 18.93 5.17 -7.10
CA GLU A 184 19.58 6.33 -7.73
C GLU A 184 19.08 7.68 -7.17
N VAL A 185 17.99 7.68 -6.38
CA VAL A 185 17.37 8.90 -5.81
C VAL A 185 18.10 9.43 -4.57
#